data_AF-A0A7S2KDL9-F1
#
_entry.id   AF-A0A7S2KDL9-F1
#
_cell.length_a   1.000
_cell.length_b   1.000
_cell.length_c   1.000
_cell.angle_alpha   90.00
_cell.angle_beta   90.00
_cell.angle_gamma   90.00
#
_symmetry.space_group_name_H-M   'P 1'
#
loop_
_entity.id
_entity.type
_entity.pdbx_description
1 polymer ?
#
loop_
_entity_poly.entity_id
_entity_poly.type
_entity_poly.pdbx_seq_one_letter_code
_entity_poly.pdbx_strand_id
1 'polypeptide(L)'
;YIFYQQLKDMIIAKQLFFALLFTVGPQSEQATCNAEVLCPGLPFDQYCDCEGDCMGLPHFCACEEAQKCCEDAPKVVHCPENSQEDYCDCDGDCLFKPSFCSCAEAQECCNNGGGGVDATSAYEDFEEEFEGEDVVYCPENTEEDYCDCDGDCYNMPSFCSCAEAKECCKDVAYPWYFPVISFMKSFWSFKPAWP
;
A
#
# COMPACT_ATOMS: atom_id res chain seq x y z
N TYR A 1 -50.66 -27.79 -17.65
CA TYR A 1 -49.73 -28.42 -18.61
C TYR A 1 -49.05 -27.37 -19.49
N ILE A 2 -49.80 -26.49 -20.18
CA ILE A 2 -49.25 -25.43 -21.06
C ILE A 2 -48.35 -24.42 -20.30
N PHE A 3 -48.78 -24.00 -19.11
CA PHE A 3 -48.02 -23.05 -18.26
C PHE A 3 -46.66 -23.60 -17.77
N TYR A 4 -46.57 -24.91 -17.58
CA TYR A 4 -45.37 -25.58 -17.10
C TYR A 4 -44.32 -25.74 -18.21
N GLN A 5 -44.74 -25.84 -19.48
CA GLN A 5 -43.82 -25.85 -20.63
C GLN A 5 -43.23 -24.45 -20.89
N GLN A 6 -44.07 -23.41 -20.84
CA GLN A 6 -43.62 -22.01 -20.99
C GLN A 6 -42.53 -21.62 -19.97
N LEU A 7 -42.65 -22.08 -18.72
CA LEU A 7 -41.64 -21.86 -17.68
C LEU A 7 -40.33 -22.61 -17.96
N LYS A 8 -40.39 -23.85 -18.47
CA LYS A 8 -39.19 -24.63 -18.83
C LYS A 8 -38.43 -23.98 -19.97
N ASP A 9 -39.15 -23.52 -20.99
CA ASP A 9 -38.55 -22.90 -22.18
C ASP A 9 -37.86 -21.56 -21.81
N MET A 10 -38.45 -20.77 -20.89
CA MET A 10 -37.81 -19.57 -20.36
C MET A 10 -36.56 -19.87 -19.53
N ILE A 11 -36.57 -20.93 -18.72
CA ILE A 11 -35.40 -21.31 -17.91
C ILE A 11 -34.26 -21.81 -18.80
N ILE A 12 -34.57 -22.63 -19.81
CA ILE A 12 -33.57 -23.13 -20.77
C ILE A 12 -33.01 -21.98 -21.61
N ALA A 13 -33.84 -21.05 -22.08
CA ALA A 13 -33.39 -19.86 -22.81
C ALA A 13 -32.46 -18.99 -21.95
N LYS A 14 -32.75 -18.83 -20.66
CA LYS A 14 -31.91 -18.05 -19.73
C LYS A 14 -30.57 -18.74 -19.45
N GLN A 15 -30.56 -20.06 -19.32
CA GLN A 15 -29.33 -20.86 -19.14
C GLN A 15 -28.44 -20.83 -20.38
N LEU A 16 -29.04 -20.92 -21.58
CA LEU A 16 -28.31 -20.82 -22.84
C LEU A 16 -27.77 -19.40 -23.09
N PHE A 17 -28.51 -18.36 -22.69
CA PHE A 17 -28.05 -16.97 -22.79
C PHE A 17 -26.87 -16.68 -21.85
N PHE A 18 -26.91 -17.23 -20.62
CA PHE A 18 -25.76 -17.17 -19.71
C PHE A 18 -24.55 -17.92 -20.31
N ALA A 19 -24.72 -19.15 -20.81
CA ALA A 19 -23.61 -19.91 -21.39
C ALA A 19 -22.96 -19.23 -22.62
N LEU A 20 -23.72 -18.44 -23.39
CA LEU A 20 -23.20 -17.67 -24.53
C LEU A 20 -22.45 -16.40 -24.12
N LEU A 21 -22.70 -15.86 -22.93
CA LEU A 21 -22.00 -14.67 -22.43
C LEU A 21 -20.66 -14.99 -21.75
N PHE A 22 -20.42 -16.25 -21.34
CA PHE A 22 -19.20 -16.66 -20.62
C PHE A 22 -18.09 -17.25 -21.51
N THR A 23 -18.28 -17.41 -22.82
CA THR A 23 -17.26 -18.06 -23.71
C THR A 23 -16.38 -17.09 -24.49
N VAL A 24 -16.62 -15.78 -24.41
CA VAL A 24 -15.76 -14.75 -25.05
C VAL A 24 -15.62 -13.53 -24.15
N GLY A 25 -15.12 -13.74 -22.94
CA GLY A 25 -14.37 -12.69 -22.26
C GLY A 25 -12.94 -12.77 -22.78
N PRO A 26 -12.31 -11.70 -23.30
CA PRO A 26 -10.86 -11.67 -23.33
C PRO A 26 -10.41 -11.95 -21.89
N GLN A 27 -9.58 -12.98 -21.70
CA GLN A 27 -8.72 -13.02 -20.53
C GLN A 27 -7.88 -11.75 -20.65
N SER A 28 -8.31 -10.69 -19.96
CA SER A 28 -7.36 -9.72 -19.52
C SER A 28 -6.43 -10.51 -18.61
N GLU A 29 -5.26 -10.87 -19.15
CA GLU A 29 -4.04 -10.99 -18.37
C GLU A 29 -3.84 -9.64 -17.69
N GLN A 30 -4.60 -9.42 -16.62
CA GLN A 30 -4.09 -8.66 -15.49
C GLN A 30 -2.97 -9.54 -14.96
N ALA A 31 -1.77 -9.29 -15.48
CA ALA A 31 -0.53 -9.63 -14.80
C ALA A 31 -0.57 -8.90 -13.46
N THR A 32 -1.21 -9.54 -12.49
CA THR A 32 -1.04 -9.22 -11.09
C THR A 32 0.37 -9.69 -10.75
N CYS A 33 1.23 -8.76 -10.36
CA CYS A 33 2.59 -8.96 -9.87
C CYS A 33 2.60 -9.75 -8.55
N ASN A 34 2.08 -10.97 -8.56
CA ASN A 34 2.16 -11.95 -7.47
C ASN A 34 2.66 -13.28 -8.07
N ALA A 35 3.63 -13.20 -8.98
CA ALA A 35 4.20 -14.36 -9.61
C ALA A 35 5.35 -14.87 -8.72
N GLU A 36 5.05 -15.50 -7.59
CA GLU A 36 6.09 -16.14 -6.80
C GLU A 36 6.61 -17.38 -7.56
N VAL A 37 7.88 -17.34 -8.00
CA VAL A 37 8.51 -18.42 -8.77
C VAL A 37 9.43 -19.26 -7.88
N LEU A 38 9.05 -20.50 -7.60
CA LEU A 38 9.92 -21.45 -6.91
C LEU A 38 10.83 -22.19 -7.90
N CYS A 39 12.10 -21.78 -7.99
CA CYS A 39 13.05 -22.43 -8.88
C CYS A 39 13.38 -23.88 -8.45
N PRO A 40 13.60 -24.81 -9.39
CA PRO A 40 13.92 -26.20 -9.07
C PRO A 40 15.18 -26.34 -8.21
N GLY A 41 15.08 -27.07 -7.10
CA GLY A 41 16.20 -27.36 -6.19
C GLY A 41 16.35 -26.38 -5.04
N LEU A 42 15.57 -25.29 -5.00
CA LEU A 42 15.45 -24.42 -3.84
C LEU A 42 14.36 -24.92 -2.87
N PRO A 43 14.53 -24.68 -1.57
CA PRO A 43 13.48 -24.95 -0.58
C PRO A 43 12.31 -23.96 -0.73
N PHE A 44 11.14 -24.29 -0.17
CA PHE A 44 9.89 -23.54 -0.39
C PHE A 44 9.92 -22.10 0.14
N ASP A 45 10.85 -21.77 1.04
CA ASP A 45 11.08 -20.45 1.61
C ASP A 45 12.07 -19.61 0.80
N GLN A 46 12.56 -20.13 -0.32
CA GLN A 46 13.49 -19.46 -1.25
C GLN A 46 12.87 -19.42 -2.65
N TYR A 47 11.74 -18.72 -2.76
CA TYR A 47 11.09 -18.40 -4.02
C TYR A 47 11.56 -17.03 -4.51
N CYS A 48 11.37 -16.76 -5.79
CA CYS A 48 11.58 -15.44 -6.39
C CYS A 48 10.24 -14.69 -6.40
N ASP A 49 10.16 -13.56 -5.70
CA ASP A 49 8.98 -12.68 -5.67
C ASP A 49 8.78 -11.83 -6.95
N CYS A 50 9.72 -11.91 -7.90
CA CYS A 50 9.76 -11.13 -9.14
C CYS A 50 9.90 -9.62 -8.98
N GLU A 51 10.25 -9.16 -7.79
CA GLU A 51 10.46 -7.76 -7.48
C GLU A 51 11.80 -7.62 -6.76
N GLY A 52 11.81 -7.76 -5.44
CA GLY A 52 13.01 -7.62 -4.62
C GLY A 52 14.03 -8.73 -4.87
N ASP A 53 13.57 -9.97 -5.05
CA ASP A 53 14.45 -11.13 -5.21
C ASP A 53 15.21 -11.14 -6.54
N CYS A 54 14.64 -10.51 -7.57
CA CYS A 54 15.31 -10.34 -8.86
C CYS A 54 16.70 -9.71 -8.74
N MET A 55 16.90 -8.96 -7.66
CA MET A 55 18.00 -8.04 -7.48
C MET A 55 18.76 -8.28 -6.18
N GLY A 56 18.04 -8.38 -5.05
CA GLY A 56 18.63 -8.63 -3.74
C GLY A 56 19.06 -10.08 -3.54
N LEU A 57 18.32 -11.04 -4.11
CA LEU A 57 18.59 -12.47 -3.99
C LEU A 57 18.51 -13.17 -5.36
N PRO A 58 19.34 -12.77 -6.35
CA PRO A 58 19.22 -13.25 -7.74
C PRO A 58 19.41 -14.76 -7.88
N HIS A 59 19.96 -15.42 -6.87
CA HIS A 59 20.06 -16.87 -6.79
C HIS A 59 18.69 -17.56 -6.56
N PHE A 60 17.71 -16.87 -5.95
CA PHE A 60 16.32 -17.32 -5.87
C PHE A 60 15.64 -17.26 -7.24
N CYS A 61 16.09 -16.34 -8.11
CA CYS A 61 15.53 -16.11 -9.44
C CYS A 61 16.36 -16.73 -10.59
N ALA A 62 17.18 -17.76 -10.31
CA ALA A 62 18.14 -18.29 -11.29
C ALA A 62 17.52 -19.13 -12.43
N CYS A 63 16.27 -19.56 -12.30
CA CYS A 63 15.59 -20.38 -13.31
C CYS A 63 14.97 -19.53 -14.43
N GLU A 64 14.75 -20.13 -15.61
CA GLU A 64 14.25 -19.42 -16.81
C GLU A 64 12.92 -18.69 -16.55
N GLU A 65 12.02 -19.27 -15.75
CA GLU A 65 10.74 -18.67 -15.39
C GLU A 65 10.92 -17.42 -14.53
N ALA A 66 11.79 -17.48 -13.53
CA ALA A 66 12.08 -16.35 -12.66
C ALA A 66 12.85 -15.25 -13.40
N GLN A 67 13.76 -15.60 -14.30
CA GLN A 67 14.47 -14.62 -15.12
C GLN A 67 13.53 -13.83 -16.03
N LYS A 68 12.54 -14.49 -16.64
CA LYS A 68 11.48 -13.80 -17.41
C LYS A 68 10.68 -12.85 -16.53
N CYS A 69 10.40 -13.28 -15.32
CA CYS A 69 9.71 -12.45 -14.34
C CYS A 69 10.49 -11.17 -13.99
N CYS A 70 11.82 -11.29 -13.92
CA CYS A 70 12.72 -10.20 -13.61
C CYS A 70 13.08 -9.29 -14.79
N GLU A 71 12.52 -9.53 -15.99
CA GLU A 71 12.81 -8.67 -17.17
C GLU A 71 12.32 -7.24 -16.98
N ASP A 72 11.20 -7.06 -16.26
CA ASP A 72 10.58 -5.76 -15.98
C ASP A 72 10.89 -5.24 -14.56
N ALA A 73 11.71 -5.96 -13.78
CA ALA A 73 12.09 -5.53 -12.44
C ALA A 73 12.86 -4.20 -12.49
N PRO A 74 12.69 -3.31 -11.48
CA PRO A 74 13.48 -2.09 -11.37
C PRO A 74 14.97 -2.45 -11.41
N LYS A 75 15.86 -1.58 -11.91
CA LYS A 75 17.29 -1.88 -12.03
C LYS A 75 18.06 -1.37 -10.81
N VAL A 76 18.75 -2.27 -10.12
CA VAL A 76 19.75 -1.96 -9.09
C VAL A 76 21.14 -2.40 -9.54
N VAL A 77 22.17 -1.75 -9.01
CA VAL A 77 23.58 -2.04 -9.28
C VAL A 77 24.28 -2.50 -8.01
N HIS A 78 24.92 -3.66 -8.04
CA HIS A 78 25.74 -4.14 -6.94
C HIS A 78 27.22 -3.78 -7.16
N CYS A 79 27.76 -2.86 -6.36
CA CYS A 79 29.17 -2.51 -6.44
C CYS A 79 30.05 -3.55 -5.73
N PRO A 80 31.27 -3.87 -6.22
CA PRO A 80 32.13 -4.91 -5.63
C PRO A 80 32.57 -4.68 -4.19
N GLU A 81 32.58 -3.42 -3.74
CA GLU A 81 32.99 -3.03 -2.39
C GLU A 81 31.87 -3.17 -1.36
N ASN A 82 30.62 -3.37 -1.82
CA ASN A 82 29.44 -3.43 -0.99
C ASN A 82 29.15 -4.86 -0.50
N SER A 83 28.40 -4.97 0.59
CA SER A 83 27.82 -6.25 1.00
C SER A 83 26.65 -6.64 0.09
N GLN A 84 26.22 -7.91 0.14
CA GLN A 84 25.06 -8.40 -0.65
C GLN A 84 23.76 -7.63 -0.38
N GLU A 85 23.65 -7.02 0.79
CA GLU A 85 22.47 -6.25 1.21
C GLU A 85 22.58 -4.76 0.85
N ASP A 86 23.77 -4.30 0.44
CA ASP A 86 24.07 -2.90 0.11
C ASP A 86 24.15 -2.72 -1.42
N TYR A 87 23.02 -2.73 -2.11
CA TYR A 87 22.96 -2.43 -3.55
C TYR A 87 22.57 -0.96 -3.80
N CYS A 88 22.83 -0.45 -5.00
CA CYS A 88 22.38 0.87 -5.43
C CYS A 88 21.08 0.73 -6.22
N ASP A 89 19.95 1.20 -5.67
CA ASP A 89 18.64 1.17 -6.34
C ASP A 89 18.48 2.14 -7.53
N CYS A 90 19.52 2.91 -7.82
CA CYS A 90 19.57 3.94 -8.85
C CYS A 90 18.58 5.10 -8.68
N ASP A 91 17.90 5.18 -7.55
CA ASP A 91 16.92 6.21 -7.20
C ASP A 91 17.28 6.82 -5.84
N GLY A 92 16.69 6.32 -4.75
CA GLY A 92 16.88 6.83 -3.40
C GLY A 92 18.33 6.74 -2.93
N ASP A 93 19.04 5.67 -3.29
CA ASP A 93 20.43 5.49 -2.87
C ASP A 93 21.37 6.51 -3.49
N CYS A 94 21.04 7.04 -4.67
CA CYS A 94 21.83 8.09 -5.31
C CYS A 94 21.87 9.38 -4.47
N LEU A 95 20.82 9.65 -3.68
CA LEU A 95 20.72 10.84 -2.83
C LEU A 95 21.05 10.54 -1.36
N PHE A 96 20.50 9.46 -0.81
CA PHE A 96 20.52 9.18 0.62
C PHE A 96 21.61 8.20 1.04
N LYS A 97 22.11 7.36 0.11
CA LYS A 97 23.15 6.34 0.35
C LYS A 97 24.20 6.27 -0.77
N PRO A 98 24.88 7.38 -1.14
CA PRO A 98 25.78 7.40 -2.29
C PRO A 98 26.97 6.44 -2.17
N SER A 99 27.31 5.96 -0.97
CA SER A 99 28.28 4.88 -0.76
C SER A 99 27.88 3.58 -1.45
N PHE A 100 26.58 3.29 -1.55
CA PHE A 100 26.07 2.11 -2.23
C PHE A 100 26.26 2.23 -3.75
N CYS A 101 26.28 3.45 -4.27
CA CYS A 101 26.41 3.77 -5.69
C CYS A 101 27.84 4.17 -6.12
N SER A 102 28.87 3.63 -5.46
CA SER A 102 30.26 4.11 -5.62
C SER A 102 30.97 3.66 -6.90
N CYS A 103 30.51 2.59 -7.55
CA CYS A 103 31.11 2.02 -8.76
C CYS A 103 30.64 2.71 -10.04
N ALA A 104 31.40 2.56 -11.13
CA ALA A 104 31.14 3.26 -12.39
C ALA A 104 29.75 2.96 -12.98
N GLU A 105 29.30 1.71 -12.89
CA GLU A 105 27.98 1.27 -13.35
C GLU A 105 26.86 1.93 -12.53
N ALA A 106 27.02 2.01 -11.21
CA ALA A 106 26.03 2.64 -10.33
C ALA A 106 25.97 4.16 -10.55
N GLN A 107 27.12 4.79 -10.80
CA GLN A 107 27.18 6.21 -11.17
C GLN A 107 26.48 6.47 -12.50
N GLU A 108 26.67 5.62 -13.50
CA GLU A 108 25.93 5.71 -14.77
C GLU A 108 24.43 5.54 -14.54
N CYS A 109 24.03 4.63 -13.65
CA CYS A 109 22.64 4.43 -13.26
C CYS A 109 22.02 5.68 -12.63
N CYS A 110 22.71 6.28 -11.64
CA CYS A 110 22.27 7.52 -11.01
C CYS A 110 22.24 8.71 -11.99
N ASN A 111 23.14 8.75 -12.97
CA ASN A 111 23.20 9.83 -13.97
C ASN A 111 22.12 9.71 -15.05
N ASN A 112 21.63 8.50 -15.34
CA ASN A 112 20.61 8.25 -16.36
C ASN A 112 19.18 8.29 -15.80
N GLY A 113 18.99 8.83 -14.59
CA GLY A 113 17.67 9.02 -14.00
C GLY A 113 17.01 7.71 -13.61
N GLY A 114 17.77 6.78 -13.02
CA GLY A 114 17.15 5.66 -12.27
C GLY A 114 16.15 6.15 -11.20
N GLY A 115 16.25 7.42 -10.80
CA GLY A 115 15.18 8.18 -10.16
C GLY A 115 14.12 8.63 -11.16
N GLY A 116 13.38 7.66 -11.70
CA GLY A 116 12.13 7.85 -12.41
C GLY A 116 10.96 8.23 -11.50
N VAL A 117 11.22 8.89 -10.38
CA VAL A 117 10.36 9.96 -9.88
C VAL A 117 11.24 11.19 -9.80
N ASP A 118 10.82 12.23 -10.49
CA ASP A 118 11.45 13.52 -10.40
C ASP A 118 11.59 13.89 -8.91
N ALA A 119 12.81 14.17 -8.45
CA ALA A 119 13.06 14.66 -7.10
C ALA A 119 12.50 16.09 -6.88
N THR A 120 11.81 16.65 -7.87
CA THR A 120 10.82 17.73 -7.68
C THR A 120 9.36 17.25 -7.76
N SER A 121 9.02 16.12 -8.38
CA SER A 121 7.63 15.62 -8.48
C SER A 121 7.19 14.71 -7.33
N ALA A 122 8.11 14.09 -6.59
CA ALA A 122 7.76 13.45 -5.31
C ALA A 122 7.33 14.48 -4.23
N TYR A 123 7.52 15.78 -4.52
CA TYR A 123 7.12 16.90 -3.67
C TYR A 123 6.11 17.85 -4.33
N GLU A 124 5.78 17.70 -5.63
CA GLU A 124 4.89 18.62 -6.36
C GLU A 124 3.55 18.00 -6.84
N ASP A 125 3.30 16.70 -6.67
CA ASP A 125 1.99 16.08 -7.00
C ASP A 125 1.09 15.81 -5.76
N PHE A 126 1.34 16.54 -4.67
CA PHE A 126 0.41 16.65 -3.54
C PHE A 126 0.21 18.11 -3.11
N GLU A 127 0.13 19.03 -4.07
CA GLU A 127 -0.51 20.35 -3.85
C GLU A 127 -2.02 20.28 -4.11
N GLU A 128 -2.70 19.15 -3.81
CA GLU A 128 -4.14 19.19 -3.60
C GLU A 128 -4.41 19.70 -2.19
N GLU A 129 -4.22 21.01 -2.02
CA GLU A 129 -4.83 21.86 -0.98
C GLU A 129 -5.14 21.13 0.34
N PHE A 130 -4.11 20.60 1.00
CA PHE A 130 -4.25 20.19 2.40
C PHE A 130 -4.25 21.48 3.21
N GLU A 131 -5.46 22.04 3.40
CA GLU A 131 -5.70 23.02 4.46
C GLU A 131 -5.01 22.50 5.72
N GLY A 132 -4.00 23.24 6.18
CA GLY A 132 -2.98 22.74 7.09
C GLY A 132 -3.54 21.87 8.21
N GLU A 133 -2.93 20.71 8.43
CA GLU A 133 -3.12 19.94 9.66
C GLU A 133 -2.95 20.91 10.82
N ASP A 134 -3.98 21.08 11.64
CA ASP A 134 -3.98 21.98 12.78
C ASP A 134 -2.97 21.45 13.82
N VAL A 135 -1.67 21.63 13.60
CA VAL A 135 -0.62 21.18 14.52
C VAL A 135 -0.53 22.15 15.70
N VAL A 136 -0.68 21.63 16.93
CA VAL A 136 -0.57 22.43 18.15
C VAL A 136 0.74 22.16 18.87
N TYR A 137 1.53 23.22 19.05
CA TYR A 137 2.76 23.20 19.86
C TYR A 137 2.46 23.59 21.31
N CYS A 138 2.45 22.61 22.20
CA CYS A 138 2.28 22.89 23.63
C CYS A 138 3.62 23.37 24.25
N PRO A 139 3.62 24.43 25.08
CA PRO A 139 4.85 24.99 25.67
C PRO A 139 5.68 24.06 26.56
N GLU A 140 5.11 22.94 27.01
CA GLU A 140 5.78 21.96 27.87
C GLU A 140 6.42 20.81 27.08
N ASN A 141 6.26 20.79 25.75
CA ASN A 141 6.75 19.75 24.87
C ASN A 141 8.06 20.16 24.17
N THR A 142 8.78 19.18 23.62
CA THR A 142 9.92 19.45 22.73
C THR A 142 9.43 19.80 21.32
N GLU A 143 10.33 20.31 20.47
CA GLU A 143 10.00 20.67 19.07
C GLU A 143 9.54 19.46 18.23
N GLU A 144 9.87 18.24 18.65
CA GLU A 144 9.47 16.97 18.00
C GLU A 144 8.17 16.39 18.57
N ASP A 145 7.70 16.90 19.72
CA ASP A 145 6.53 16.39 20.44
C ASP A 145 5.32 17.34 20.26
N TYR A 146 4.89 17.57 19.02
CA TYR A 146 3.70 18.38 18.73
C TYR A 146 2.42 17.54 18.76
N CYS A 147 1.25 18.18 18.87
CA CYS A 147 -0.04 17.49 18.76
C CYS A 147 -0.57 17.65 17.33
N ASP A 148 -0.70 16.55 16.59
CA ASP A 148 -1.23 16.51 15.22
C ASP A 148 -2.77 16.60 15.12
N CYS A 149 -3.45 16.65 16.26
CA CYS A 149 -4.91 16.71 16.35
C CYS A 149 -5.67 15.55 15.68
N ASP A 150 -5.01 14.42 15.48
CA ASP A 150 -5.61 13.17 15.05
C ASP A 150 -4.99 12.01 15.84
N GLY A 151 -3.86 11.50 15.35
CA GLY A 151 -3.08 10.39 15.90
C GLY A 151 -2.72 10.58 17.37
N ASP A 152 -2.21 11.75 17.70
CA ASP A 152 -1.67 12.06 19.02
C ASP A 152 -2.75 12.18 20.08
N CYS A 153 -3.98 12.53 19.69
CA CYS A 153 -5.11 12.60 20.61
C CYS A 153 -5.35 11.27 21.34
N TYR A 154 -4.94 10.14 20.75
CA TYR A 154 -5.08 8.81 21.34
C TYR A 154 -3.75 8.05 21.51
N ASN A 155 -2.84 8.13 20.55
CA ASN A 155 -1.56 7.42 20.62
C ASN A 155 -0.59 8.11 21.57
N MET A 156 -0.63 9.44 21.63
CA MET A 156 0.33 10.25 22.37
C MET A 156 -0.31 11.45 23.09
N PRO A 157 -1.29 11.23 23.98
CA PRO A 157 -2.09 12.30 24.59
C PRO A 157 -1.28 13.28 25.45
N SER A 158 -0.05 12.92 25.83
CA SER A 158 0.91 13.84 26.45
C SER A 158 1.30 15.00 25.53
N PHE A 159 1.32 14.78 24.22
CA PHE A 159 1.65 15.80 23.24
C PHE A 159 0.51 16.83 23.15
N CYS A 160 -0.73 16.40 23.40
CA CYS A 160 -1.93 17.25 23.36
C CYS A 160 -2.35 17.82 24.72
N SER A 161 -1.39 18.16 25.59
CA SER A 161 -1.66 18.48 27.01
C SER A 161 -2.16 19.92 27.27
N CYS A 162 -1.88 20.86 26.37
CA CYS A 162 -2.26 22.26 26.51
C CYS A 162 -3.73 22.52 26.15
N ALA A 163 -4.25 23.69 26.54
CA ALA A 163 -5.67 24.03 26.37
C ALA A 163 -6.10 24.04 24.88
N GLU A 164 -5.22 24.52 24.00
CA GLU A 164 -5.44 24.56 22.56
C GLU A 164 -5.48 23.15 21.95
N ALA A 165 -4.53 22.29 22.31
CA ALA A 165 -4.48 20.91 21.82
C ALA A 165 -5.67 20.06 22.33
N LYS A 166 -6.14 20.33 23.55
CA LYS A 166 -7.37 19.70 24.08
C LYS A 166 -8.63 20.11 23.34
N GLU A 167 -8.70 21.36 22.88
CA GLU A 167 -9.80 21.82 22.05
C GLU A 167 -9.73 21.19 20.65
N CYS A 168 -8.52 20.99 20.15
CA CYS A 168 -8.26 20.30 18.90
C CYS A 168 -8.74 18.84 18.92
N CYS A 169 -8.40 18.09 19.98
CA CYS A 169 -8.77 16.69 20.15
C CYS A 169 -10.24 16.44 20.54
N LYS A 170 -11.09 17.48 20.64
CA LYS A 170 -12.44 17.34 21.20
C LYS A 170 -13.38 16.49 20.34
N ASP A 171 -13.17 16.50 19.02
CA ASP A 171 -14.04 15.85 18.02
C ASP A 171 -13.41 14.60 17.39
N VAL A 172 -12.17 14.25 17.78
CA VAL A 172 -11.46 13.05 17.30
C VAL A 172 -12.11 11.80 17.91
N ALA A 173 -13.01 11.18 17.15
CA ALA A 173 -13.75 9.99 17.56
C ALA A 173 -12.99 8.71 17.20
N TYR A 174 -12.82 7.82 18.17
CA TYR A 174 -12.22 6.48 18.03
C TYR A 174 -12.65 5.74 16.74
N PRO A 175 -11.72 5.37 15.84
CA PRO A 175 -12.04 4.56 14.66
C PRO A 175 -12.47 3.12 14.99
N TRP A 176 -12.14 2.59 16.18
CA TRP A 176 -12.29 1.16 16.48
C TRP A 176 -13.24 0.81 17.65
N TYR A 177 -14.05 1.75 18.15
CA TYR A 177 -15.00 1.43 19.23
C TYR A 177 -16.39 2.06 19.11
N PHE A 178 -17.04 1.99 17.94
CA PHE A 178 -18.50 2.14 17.87
C PHE A 178 -19.12 1.15 16.87
N PRO A 179 -19.75 0.07 17.39
CA PRO A 179 -21.18 -0.04 17.14
C PRO A 179 -22.03 -0.30 18.40
N VAL A 180 -21.52 -0.08 19.62
CA VAL A 180 -22.25 -0.46 20.86
C VAL A 180 -22.74 0.69 21.73
N ILE A 181 -22.07 1.85 21.79
CA ILE A 181 -22.46 2.90 22.76
C ILE A 181 -23.45 3.94 22.17
N SER A 182 -23.51 4.10 20.85
CA SER A 182 -24.47 5.05 20.22
C SER A 182 -25.91 4.54 20.36
N PHE A 183 -26.09 3.22 20.39
CA PHE A 183 -27.38 2.60 20.66
C PHE A 183 -27.87 2.83 22.11
N MET A 184 -26.96 3.03 23.08
CA MET A 184 -27.35 3.23 24.48
C MET A 184 -27.75 4.67 24.80
N LYS A 185 -27.17 5.71 24.18
CA LYS A 185 -27.61 7.10 24.47
C LYS A 185 -29.00 7.42 23.90
N SER A 186 -29.41 6.77 22.81
CA SER A 186 -30.78 6.89 22.28
C SER A 186 -31.83 6.17 23.12
N PHE A 187 -31.46 5.18 23.93
CA PHE A 187 -32.41 4.41 24.75
C PHE A 187 -32.77 5.08 26.09
N TRP A 188 -31.96 6.03 26.59
CA TRP A 188 -32.20 6.68 27.89
C TRP A 188 -32.91 8.04 27.80
N SER A 189 -33.39 8.45 26.62
CA SER A 189 -34.25 9.64 26.47
C SER A 189 -35.74 9.31 26.29
N PHE A 190 -36.12 8.03 26.25
CA PHE A 190 -37.54 7.65 26.26
C PHE A 190 -38.06 7.68 27.70
N LYS A 191 -38.67 8.81 28.08
CA LYS A 191 -39.59 8.83 29.24
C LYS A 191 -40.79 7.94 28.88
N PRO A 192 -41.09 6.87 29.63
CA PRO A 192 -42.30 6.11 29.40
C PRO A 192 -43.49 6.95 29.90
N ALA A 193 -44.32 7.43 28.98
CA ALA A 193 -45.68 7.84 29.30
C ALA A 193 -46.50 6.56 29.52
N TRP A 194 -46.81 6.23 30.76
CA TRP A 194 -47.82 5.22 31.09
C TRP A 194 -49.21 5.88 31.09
N PRO A 195 -50.27 5.13 30.73
CA PRO A 195 -51.64 5.63 30.55
C PRO A 195 -52.29 6.16 31.83
#